data_AF-A0A2T7Q201-F1
#
_entry.id   AF-A0A2T7Q201-F1
#
_cell.length_a   1.000
_cell.length_b   1.000
_cell.length_c   1.000
_cell.angle_alpha   90.00
_cell.angle_beta   90.00
_cell.angle_gamma   90.00
#
_symmetry.space_group_name_H-M   'P 1'
#
loop_
_entity.id
_entity.type
_entity.pdbx_description
1 polymer ?
#
loop_
_entity_poly.entity_id
_entity_poly.type
_entity_poly.pdbx_seq_one_letter_code
_entity_poly.pdbx_strand_id
1 'polypeptide(L)' 'MAKERIRRVKLHGKNRPSGHGGWLCNTYKAVPWLNVSGLWLEQAGFKVGDAVEITVEQNTLIIKTAQ' A
#
# COMPACT_ATOMS: atom_id res chain seq x y z
N MET A 1 12.08 -25.91 -5.08
CA MET A 1 12.05 -24.45 -5.30
C MET A 1 10.59 -24.03 -5.42
N ALA A 2 10.07 -23.22 -4.52
CA ALA A 2 8.69 -22.73 -4.65
C ALA A 2 8.60 -21.83 -5.90
N LYS A 3 7.63 -22.09 -6.77
CA LYS A 3 7.42 -21.29 -7.99
C LYS A 3 7.05 -19.87 -7.61
N GLU A 4 7.76 -18.88 -8.15
CA GLU A 4 7.44 -17.47 -7.95
C GLU A 4 6.00 -17.19 -8.43
N ARG A 5 5.17 -16.64 -7.54
CA ARG A 5 3.79 -16.28 -7.84
C ARG A 5 3.67 -14.77 -7.98
N ILE A 6 3.95 -14.26 -9.19
CA ILE A 6 3.82 -12.84 -9.49
C ILE A 6 2.33 -12.48 -9.57
N ARG A 7 1.91 -11.48 -8.80
CA ARG A 7 0.56 -10.89 -8.86
C ARG A 7 0.68 -9.44 -9.34
N ARG A 8 -0.03 -9.10 -10.41
CA ARG A 8 -0.09 -7.74 -10.95
C ARG A 8 -1.37 -7.08 -10.46
N VAL A 9 -1.25 -5.94 -9.79
CA VAL A 9 -2.37 -5.13 -9.31
C VAL A 9 -2.28 -3.72 -9.90
N LYS A 10 -3.40 -2.99 -9.90
CA LYS A 10 -3.44 -1.60 -10.33
C LYS A 10 -3.30 -0.69 -9.11
N LEU A 11 -2.58 0.41 -9.29
CA LEU A 11 -2.56 1.49 -8.32
C LEU A 11 -3.83 2.32 -8.47
N HIS A 12 -4.53 2.55 -7.36
CA HIS A 12 -5.73 3.38 -7.35
C HIS A 12 -5.38 4.80 -6.87
N GLY A 13 -6.29 5.76 -7.09
CA GLY A 13 -6.21 7.07 -6.47
C GLY A 13 -7.01 7.11 -5.17
N LYS A 14 -6.49 7.80 -4.15
CA LYS A 14 -7.25 8.13 -2.93
C LYS A 14 -7.21 9.64 -2.71
N ASN A 15 -8.38 10.25 -2.49
CA ASN A 15 -8.44 11.67 -2.16
C ASN A 15 -7.96 11.88 -0.73
N ARG A 16 -7.00 12.80 -0.56
CA ARG A 16 -6.51 13.25 0.75
C ARG A 16 -6.68 14.77 0.83
N PRO A 17 -7.17 15.30 1.97
CA PRO A 17 -7.13 16.75 2.21
C PRO A 17 -5.68 17.21 2.13
N SER A 18 -5.40 18.22 1.31
CA SER A 18 -4.13 18.95 1.35
C SER A 18 -4.31 20.14 2.28
N GLY A 19 -3.60 20.13 3.41
CA GLY A 19 -3.67 21.20 4.43
C GLY A 19 -3.06 22.55 4.00
N HIS A 20 -3.03 22.83 2.69
CA HIS A 20 -2.42 24.05 2.12
C HIS A 20 -3.46 25.14 1.82
N GLY A 21 -4.68 24.99 2.31
CA GLY A 21 -5.69 26.04 2.23
C GLY A 21 -6.19 26.40 3.62
N GLY A 22 -6.32 27.70 3.88
CA GLY A 22 -6.98 28.18 5.09
C GLY A 22 -8.44 27.72 5.17
N TRP A 23 -9.15 28.17 6.21
CA TRP A 23 -10.53 27.77 6.54
C TRP A 23 -11.56 27.83 5.39
N LEU A 24 -11.26 28.54 4.29
CA LEU A 24 -12.10 28.72 3.11
C LEU A 24 -11.75 27.82 1.91
N CYS A 25 -10.64 27.07 1.94
CA CYS A 25 -10.17 26.30 0.78
C CYS A 25 -9.66 24.90 1.17
N ASN A 26 -10.60 23.98 1.43
CA ASN A 26 -10.28 22.55 1.48
C ASN A 26 -9.89 22.07 0.08
N THR A 27 -8.60 22.10 -0.20
CA THR A 27 -8.03 21.50 -1.41
C THR A 27 -7.86 20.00 -1.17
N TYR A 28 -8.19 19.20 -2.18
CA TYR A 28 -8.00 17.75 -2.16
C TYR A 28 -6.95 17.37 -3.18
N LYS A 29 -6.06 16.45 -2.81
CA LYS A 29 -5.08 15.86 -3.71
C LYS A 29 -5.36 14.37 -3.85
N ALA A 30 -5.41 13.89 -5.10
CA ALA A 30 -5.36 12.47 -5.38
C ALA A 30 -3.95 11.95 -5.08
N VAL A 31 -3.83 10.99 -4.17
CA VAL A 31 -2.57 10.31 -3.86
C VAL A 31 -2.61 8.87 -4.34
N PRO A 32 -1.46 8.28 -4.73
CA PRO A 32 -1.34 6.86 -4.99
C PRO A 32 -1.83 6.02 -3.81
N TRP A 33 -2.63 5.00 -4.11
CA TRP A 33 -3.14 4.05 -3.13
C TRP A 33 -2.93 2.62 -3.63
N LEU A 34 -1.99 1.94 -2.98
CA LEU A 34 -1.75 0.52 -3.17
C LEU A 34 -2.66 -0.27 -2.21
N ASN A 35 -3.47 -1.16 -2.77
CA ASN A 35 -4.30 -2.08 -2.02
C ASN A 35 -4.05 -3.49 -2.57
N VAL A 36 -3.72 -4.43 -1.68
CA VAL A 36 -3.57 -5.85 -1.97
C VAL A 36 -4.44 -6.63 -1.00
N SER A 37 -5.23 -7.56 -1.53
CA SER A 37 -6.13 -8.40 -0.73
C SER A 37 -6.25 -9.79 -1.34
N GLY A 38 -6.55 -10.78 -0.48
CA GLY A 38 -6.84 -12.15 -0.88
C GLY A 38 -6.15 -13.19 0.01
N LEU A 39 -6.68 -14.42 0.00
CA LEU A 39 -6.17 -15.55 0.79
C LEU A 39 -4.68 -15.86 0.55
N TRP A 40 -4.14 -15.44 -0.60
CA TRP A 40 -2.74 -15.62 -0.93
C TRP A 40 -1.79 -14.78 -0.06
N LEU A 41 -2.26 -13.68 0.55
CA LEU A 41 -1.47 -12.89 1.51
C LEU A 41 -1.29 -13.67 2.82
N GLU A 42 -2.37 -14.26 3.33
CA GLU A 42 -2.33 -15.10 4.52
C GLU A 42 -1.47 -16.35 4.29
N GLN A 43 -1.61 -17.00 3.12
CA GLN A 43 -0.75 -18.11 2.70
C GLN A 43 0.73 -17.71 2.58
N ALA A 44 1.03 -16.43 2.36
CA ALA A 44 2.38 -15.88 2.33
C ALA A 44 2.89 -15.46 3.71
N GLY A 45 2.11 -15.65 4.77
CA GLY A 45 2.49 -15.37 6.16
C GLY A 45 2.04 -14.03 6.71
N PHE A 46 1.26 -13.23 5.96
CA PHE A 46 0.70 -11.96 6.45
C PHE A 46 -0.67 -12.21 7.10
N LYS A 47 -0.75 -12.14 8.43
CA LYS A 47 -1.99 -12.35 9.17
C LYS A 47 -2.69 -11.04 9.48
N VAL A 48 -3.99 -11.12 9.72
CA VAL A 48 -4.78 -9.97 10.17
C VAL A 48 -4.28 -9.51 11.53
N GLY A 49 -3.93 -8.23 11.63
CA GLY A 49 -3.38 -7.64 12.86
C GLY A 49 -1.85 -7.58 12.90
N ASP A 50 -1.16 -8.22 11.95
CA ASP A 50 0.30 -8.12 11.86
C ASP A 50 0.73 -6.69 11.53
N ALA A 51 1.78 -6.23 12.20
CA ALA A 51 2.52 -5.06 11.74
C ALA A 51 3.31 -5.42 10.48
N VAL A 52 3.38 -4.49 9.53
CA VAL A 52 4.12 -4.67 8.27
C VAL A 52 5.16 -3.58 8.12
N GLU A 53 6.32 -3.96 7.60
CA GLU A 53 7.39 -3.04 7.23
C GLU A 53 7.37 -2.85 5.71
N ILE A 54 7.46 -1.60 5.26
CA ILE A 54 7.58 -1.24 3.85
C ILE A 54 8.89 -0.49 3.66
N THR A 55 9.83 -1.11 2.96
CA THR A 55 11.03 -0.44 2.47
C THR A 55 10.71 0.23 1.14
N VAL A 56 11.04 1.53 1.02
CA VAL A 56 10.78 2.34 -0.16
C VAL A 56 12.09 2.62 -0.89
N GLU A 57 12.17 2.17 -2.14
CA GLU A 57 13.29 2.42 -3.04
C GLU A 57 12.78 3.04 -4.35
N GLN A 58 13.68 3.46 -5.23
CA GLN A 58 13.29 3.98 -6.54
C GLN A 58 12.52 2.92 -7.33
N ASN A 59 11.25 3.22 -7.64
CA ASN A 59 10.31 2.36 -8.37
C ASN A 59 10.00 1.00 -7.71
N THR A 60 10.40 0.78 -6.45
CA THR A 60 10.28 -0.52 -5.78
C THR A 60 9.76 -0.35 -4.35
N LEU A 61 8.81 -1.21 -3.98
CA LEU A 61 8.35 -1.36 -2.59
C LEU A 61 8.60 -2.81 -2.18
N ILE A 62 9.33 -2.99 -1.08
CA ILE A 62 9.54 -4.31 -0.48
C ILE A 62 8.69 -4.36 0.78
N ILE A 63 7.73 -5.30 0.82
CA ILE A 63 6.77 -5.45 1.92
C ILE A 63 7.06 -6.77 2.63
N LYS A 64 7.25 -6.71 3.95
CA LYS A 64 7.44 -7.88 4.82
C LYS A 64 6.69 -7.71 6.12
N THR A 65 6.47 -8.79 6.84
CA THR A 65 6.01 -8.73 8.24
C THR A 65 7.06 -8.02 9.08
N ALA A 66 6.64 -7.12 9.96
CA ALA A 66 7.52 -6.60 11.00
C ALA A 66 7.82 -7.77 11.96
N GLN A 67 9.10 -8.11 12.11
CA GLN A 67 9.54 -9.15 13.06
C GLN A 67 9.37 -8.67 14.50
#